data_AF-W0IWK9-F1
#
_entry.id   AF-W0IWK9-F1
#
_cell.length_a   1.000
_cell.length_b   1.000
_cell.length_c   1.000
_cell.angle_alpha   90.00
_cell.angle_beta   90.00
_cell.angle_gamma   90.00
#
_symmetry.space_group_name_H-M   'P 1'
#
loop_
_entity.id
_entity.type
_entity.pdbx_description
1 polymer ?
#
loop_
_entity_poly.entity_id
_entity_poly.type
_entity_poly.pdbx_seq_one_letter_code
_entity_poly.pdbx_strand_id
1 'polypeptide(L)' 'MKRNVLILVGLIGLSSVAYAAIKCSFCNGTGFKPNSPFTCEFCNGKGFR' A
#
# COMPACT_ATOMS: atom_id res chain seq x y z
N MET A 1 -40.45 5.17 -18.23
CA MET A 1 -39.64 3.94 -18.41
C MET A 1 -38.28 4.14 -17.74
N LYS A 2 -38.20 4.14 -16.39
CA LYS A 2 -36.99 4.51 -15.61
C LYS A 2 -36.21 3.30 -15.06
N ARG A 3 -36.52 2.10 -15.56
CA ARG A 3 -36.10 0.81 -14.96
C ARG A 3 -34.76 0.28 -15.48
N ASN A 4 -34.22 0.86 -16.57
CA ASN A 4 -32.96 0.44 -17.19
C ASN A 4 -31.73 1.28 -16.81
N VAL A 5 -31.90 2.41 -16.11
CA VAL A 5 -30.76 3.27 -15.72
C VAL A 5 -30.05 2.75 -14.46
N LEU A 6 -30.74 2.00 -13.60
CA LEU A 6 -30.17 1.49 -12.35
C LEU A 6 -29.16 0.36 -12.54
N ILE A 7 -29.22 -0.39 -13.66
CA ILE A 7 -28.38 -1.58 -13.87
C ILE A 7 -26.94 -1.19 -14.25
N LEU A 8 -26.75 -0.06 -14.93
CA LEU A 8 -25.43 0.40 -15.39
C LEU A 8 -24.53 0.91 -14.25
N VAL A 9 -25.11 1.35 -13.12
CA VAL A 9 -24.35 1.91 -11.98
C VAL A 9 -23.82 0.81 -11.05
N GLY A 10 -24.35 -0.42 -11.13
CA GLY A 10 -23.94 -1.53 -10.26
C GLY A 10 -22.65 -2.26 -10.68
N LEU A 11 -22.14 -2.03 -11.90
CA LEU A 11 -21.02 -2.78 -12.50
C LEU A 11 -19.70 -2.00 -12.62
N ILE A 12 -19.68 -0.71 -12.27
CA ILE A 12 -18.42 0.01 -12.01
C ILE A 12 -17.89 -0.43 -10.65
N GLY A 13 -17.47 -1.68 -10.64
CA GLY A 13 -16.98 -2.42 -9.49
C GLY A 13 -15.82 -1.68 -8.83
N LEU A 14 -15.93 -1.67 -7.51
CA LEU A 14 -14.92 -1.34 -6.53
C LEU A 14 -13.62 -2.11 -6.85
N SER A 15 -12.78 -1.57 -7.72
CA SER A 15 -11.49 -2.18 -8.06
C SER A 15 -10.49 -1.79 -6.99
N SER A 16 -10.40 -2.62 -5.95
CA SER A 16 -9.33 -2.55 -4.96
C SER A 16 -8.03 -3.06 -5.59
N VAL A 17 -7.31 -2.15 -6.26
CA VAL A 17 -5.92 -2.40 -6.64
C VAL A 17 -5.10 -2.53 -5.36
N ALA A 18 -4.81 -3.77 -4.96
CA ALA A 18 -3.88 -4.04 -3.88
C ALA A 18 -2.47 -3.68 -4.36
N TYR A 19 -1.95 -2.54 -3.90
CA TYR A 19 -0.57 -2.16 -4.17
C TYR A 19 0.34 -3.00 -3.25
N ALA A 20 1.25 -3.77 -3.83
CA ALA A 20 2.19 -4.56 -3.06
C ALA A 20 3.23 -3.63 -2.41
N ALA A 21 3.24 -3.58 -1.08
CA ALA A 21 4.24 -2.81 -0.33
C ALA A 21 5.63 -3.45 -0.51
N ILE A 22 6.58 -2.70 -1.07
CA ILE A 22 7.93 -3.21 -1.31
C ILE A 22 8.73 -3.08 -0.02
N LYS A 23 9.25 -4.19 0.49
CA LYS A 23 10.08 -4.21 1.71
C LYS A 23 11.34 -3.38 1.49
N CYS A 24 11.69 -2.54 2.46
CA CYS A 24 12.91 -1.75 2.38
C CYS A 24 14.12 -2.68 2.48
N SER A 25 14.95 -2.70 1.45
CA SER A 25 16.15 -3.55 1.37
C SER A 25 17.26 -3.14 2.34
N PHE A 26 17.27 -1.88 2.81
CA PHE A 26 18.28 -1.41 3.75
C PHE A 26 18.06 -1.91 5.18
N CYS A 27 16.81 -1.79 5.68
CA CYS A 27 16.45 -2.24 7.03
C CYS A 27 15.77 -3.62 7.06
N ASN A 28 15.56 -4.26 5.92
CA ASN A 28 14.83 -5.53 5.78
C ASN A 28 13.43 -5.54 6.40
N GLY A 29 12.80 -4.37 6.47
CA GLY A 29 11.46 -4.16 7.02
C GLY A 29 11.39 -3.90 8.51
N THR A 30 12.51 -3.76 9.22
CA THR A 30 12.48 -3.45 10.66
C THR A 30 12.13 -1.99 10.94
N GLY A 31 12.39 -1.08 9.99
CA GLY A 31 12.30 0.36 10.21
C GLY A 31 13.51 0.96 10.94
N PHE A 32 14.49 0.15 11.34
CA PHE A 32 15.69 0.58 12.05
C PHE A 32 16.96 0.33 11.24
N LYS A 33 18.00 1.12 11.50
CA LYS A 33 19.34 0.89 10.96
C LYS A 33 19.87 -0.48 11.43
N PRO A 34 20.55 -1.25 10.58
CA PRO A 34 21.23 -2.46 11.01
C PRO A 34 22.21 -2.15 12.15
N ASN A 35 22.19 -2.96 13.22
CA ASN A 35 23.08 -2.83 14.38
C ASN A 35 23.01 -1.48 15.12
N SER A 36 21.88 -0.77 15.01
CA SER A 36 21.71 0.53 15.63
C SER A 36 20.25 0.74 16.05
N PRO A 37 19.98 1.43 17.17
CA PRO A 37 18.63 1.80 17.56
C PRO A 37 18.05 2.97 16.73
N PHE A 38 18.83 3.55 15.81
CA PHE A 38 18.38 4.68 15.01
C PHE A 38 17.40 4.27 13.91
N THR A 39 16.42 5.13 13.66
CA THR A 39 15.45 4.97 12.57
C THR A 39 16.14 4.88 11.21
N CYS A 40 15.64 4.02 10.34
CA CYS A 40 16.14 3.89 8.97
C CYS A 40 15.71 5.09 8.12
N GLU A 41 16.66 5.90 7.67
CA GLU A 41 16.38 7.08 6.82
C GLU A 41 15.86 6.71 5.43
N PHE A 42 16.20 5.52 4.90
CA PHE A 42 15.77 5.10 3.55
C PHE A 42 14.27 4.85 3.44
N CYS A 43 13.63 4.40 4.52
CA CYS A 43 12.18 4.19 4.59
C CYS A 43 11.50 5.11 5.60
N ASN A 44 12.23 6.02 6.25
CA ASN A 44 11.73 6.89 7.32
C ASN A 44 11.04 6.10 8.44
N GLY A 45 11.61 4.95 8.82
CA GLY A 45 11.05 4.10 9.88
C GLY A 45 9.90 3.19 9.48
N LYS A 46 9.39 3.27 8.25
CA LYS A 46 8.21 2.50 7.82
C LYS A 46 8.48 1.03 7.57
N GLY A 47 9.73 0.65 7.28
CA GLY A 47 10.08 -0.72 6.86
C GLY A 47 9.70 -1.05 5.41
N PHE A 48 8.83 -0.26 4.77
CA PHE A 48 8.38 -0.44 3.39
C PHE A 48 8.43 0.88 2.63
N ARG A 49 8.56 0.81 1.30
CA ARG A 49 8.51 1.96 0.39
C ARG A 49 7.14 2.15 -0.22
#